data_AF-A0A7Y0X6G4-F1
#
_entry.id   AF-A0A7Y0X6G4-F1
#
_cell.length_a   1.000
_cell.length_b   1.000
_cell.length_c   1.000
_cell.angle_alpha   90.00
_cell.angle_beta   90.00
_cell.angle_gamma   90.00
#
_symmetry.space_group_name_H-M   'P 1'
#
loop_
_entity.id
_entity.type
_entity.pdbx_description
1 polymer ?
#
loop_
_entity_poly.entity_id
_entity_poly.type
_entity_poly.pdbx_seq_one_letter_code
_entity_poly.pdbx_strand_id
1 'polypeptide(L)' 'KAQNYLRDEDVERIIGAYSKRESVDKFAHVAKLTEIEENDYNLNIPRYVDTFEEEEPVDLDAVASDLAELETKMHSV' A
#
# COMPACT_ATOMS: atom_id res chain seq x y z
N LYS A 1 12.64 5.15 -20.76
CA LYS A 1 12.55 4.20 -19.62
C LYS A 1 12.73 5.04 -18.36
N ALA A 2 11.68 5.21 -17.55
CA ALA A 2 11.84 5.85 -16.25
C ALA A 2 12.52 4.85 -15.31
N GLN A 3 13.73 5.15 -14.87
CA GLN A 3 14.43 4.39 -13.84
C GLN A 3 14.24 5.16 -12.54
N ASN A 4 13.51 4.58 -11.60
CA ASN A 4 13.43 5.11 -10.25
C ASN A 4 14.73 4.75 -9.54
N TYR A 5 15.30 5.73 -8.87
CA TYR A 5 16.50 5.54 -8.05
C TYR A 5 16.06 5.31 -6.61
N LEU A 6 16.70 4.35 -5.95
CA LEU A 6 16.62 4.20 -4.50
C LEU A 6 17.33 5.40 -3.87
N ARG A 7 16.59 6.19 -3.09
CA ARG A 7 17.18 7.27 -2.29
C ARG A 7 17.81 6.65 -1.05
N ASP A 8 18.73 7.38 -0.42
CA ASP A 8 19.39 6.90 0.79
C ASP A 8 18.37 6.54 1.90
N GLU A 9 17.30 7.34 2.05
CA GLU A 9 16.21 7.05 2.99
C GLU A 9 15.49 5.71 2.72
N ASP A 10 15.35 5.32 1.45
CA ASP A 10 14.71 4.06 1.07
C ASP A 10 15.62 2.89 1.45
N VAL A 11 16.92 3.03 1.23
CA VAL A 11 17.94 2.03 1.57
C VAL A 11 18.04 1.84 3.07
N GLU A 12 18.13 2.94 3.83
CA GLU A 12 18.16 2.91 5.29
C GLU A 12 16.92 2.22 5.87
N ARG A 13 15.74 2.50 5.30
CA ARG A 13 14.49 1.85 5.72
C ARG A 13 14.50 0.34 5.48
N ILE A 14 14.97 -0.11 4.32
CA ILE A 14 15.08 -1.53 3.97
C ILE A 14 16.07 -2.24 4.91
N ILE A 15 17.27 -1.66 5.09
CA ILE A 15 18.31 -2.23 5.95
C ILE A 15 17.82 -2.28 7.40
N GLY A 16 17.18 -1.20 7.87
CA GLY A 16 16.64 -1.11 9.22
C GLY A 16 15.61 -2.21 9.50
N ALA A 17 14.67 -2.46 8.58
CA ALA A 17 13.69 -3.53 8.74
C ALA A 17 14.33 -4.92 8.76
N TYR A 18 15.32 -5.16 7.88
CA TYR A 18 16.06 -6.42 7.86
C TYR A 18 16.85 -6.66 9.15
N SER A 19 17.63 -5.67 9.60
CA SER A 19 18.51 -5.80 10.76
C SER A 19 17.74 -6.00 12.07
N LYS A 20 16.56 -5.38 12.21
CA LYS A 20 15.71 -5.54 13.39
C LYS A 20 15.00 -6.89 13.45
N ARG A 21 14.79 -7.55 12.30
CA ARG A 21 13.96 -8.77 12.18
C ARG A 21 12.60 -8.60 12.84
N GLU A 22 11.93 -7.51 12.50
CA GLU A 22 10.59 -7.21 12.98
C GLU A 22 9.63 -7.17 11.79
N SER A 23 8.40 -7.65 12.00
CA SER A 23 7.33 -7.45 11.02
C SER A 23 6.87 -6.00 11.10
N VAL A 24 6.71 -5.36 9.94
CA VAL A 24 6.24 -3.99 9.78
C VAL A 24 5.01 -4.04 8.89
N ASP A 25 3.91 -3.47 9.37
CA ASP A 25 2.63 -3.48 8.65
C ASP A 25 2.81 -2.99 7.21
N LYS A 26 2.25 -3.76 6.26
CA LYS A 26 2.32 -3.55 4.81
C LYS A 26 3.72 -3.41 4.20
N PHE A 27 4.79 -3.70 4.95
CA PHE A 27 6.17 -3.47 4.48
C PHE A 27 7.10 -4.68 4.65
N ALA A 28 7.05 -5.36 5.79
CA ALA A 28 7.96 -6.47 6.10
C ALA A 28 7.26 -7.54 6.94
N HIS A 29 7.58 -8.81 6.68
CA HIS A 29 7.08 -9.93 7.47
C HIS A 29 8.19 -10.92 7.78
N VAL A 30 8.28 -11.33 9.05
CA VAL A 30 9.23 -12.33 9.51
C VAL A 30 8.59 -13.71 9.40
N ALA A 31 8.68 -14.29 8.20
CA ALA A 31 8.13 -15.60 7.92
C ALA A 31 8.88 -16.72 8.68
N LYS A 32 8.13 -17.67 9.25
CA LYS A 32 8.71 -18.87 9.85
C LYS A 32 9.08 -19.89 8.77
N LEU A 33 10.02 -20.79 9.06
CA LEU A 33 10.39 -21.84 8.11
C LEU A 33 9.19 -22.74 7.72
N THR A 34 8.31 -23.03 8.68
CA THR A 34 7.09 -23.81 8.44
C THR A 34 6.14 -23.12 7.46
N GLU A 35 5.98 -21.80 7.57
CA GLU A 35 5.16 -20.99 6.68
C GLU A 35 5.76 -20.93 5.26
N ILE A 36 7.09 -20.86 5.16
CA ILE A 36 7.80 -20.92 3.88
C ILE A 36 7.61 -22.28 3.22
N GLU A 37 7.66 -23.37 4.00
CA GLU A 37 7.42 -24.73 3.52
C GLU A 37 5.97 -24.91 3.04
N GLU A 38 4.99 -24.41 3.78
CA GLU A 38 3.57 -24.39 3.38
C GLU A 38 3.33 -23.61 2.07
N ASN A 39 4.18 -22.62 1.79
CA ASN A 39 4.19 -21.85 0.54
C ASN A 39 5.07 -22.45 -0.56
N ASP A 40 5.48 -23.73 -0.46
CA ASP A 40 6.35 -24.42 -1.42
C ASP A 40 7.69 -23.68 -1.67
N TYR A 41 8.23 -23.03 -0.63
CA TYR A 41 9.41 -22.17 -0.71
C TYR A 41 9.27 -21.01 -1.70
N ASN A 42 8.04 -20.62 -2.05
CA ASN A 42 7.75 -19.49 -2.88
C ASN A 42 7.88 -18.20 -2.05
N LEU A 43 8.92 -17.41 -2.31
CA LEU A 43 9.24 -16.17 -1.58
C LEU A 43 8.67 -14.91 -2.22
N ASN A 44 7.62 -15.03 -3.04
CA ASN A 44 6.93 -13.89 -3.63
C ASN A 44 6.31 -13.00 -2.52
N ILE A 45 6.68 -11.72 -2.48
CA ILE A 45 6.35 -10.79 -1.39
C ILE A 45 4.85 -10.69 -1.08
N PRO A 46 3.93 -10.56 -2.08
CA PRO A 46 2.49 -10.61 -1.85
C PRO A 46 1.94 -11.80 -1.03
N ARG A 47 2.70 -12.89 -0.88
CA ARG A 47 2.30 -14.04 -0.05
C ARG A 47 2.53 -13.81 1.45
N TYR A 48 3.38 -12.85 1.80
CA TYR A 48 3.84 -12.61 3.17
C TYR A 48 3.51 -11.21 3.66
N VAL A 49 3.38 -10.25 2.73
CA VAL A 49 3.07 -8.87 3.04
C VAL A 49 1.86 -8.46 2.22
N ASP A 50 0.75 -8.20 2.92
CA ASP A 50 -0.41 -7.58 2.31
C ASP A 50 -0.14 -6.08 2.17
N THR A 51 0.08 -5.64 0.94
CA THR A 51 0.30 -4.22 0.61
C THR A 51 -0.98 -3.52 0.23
N PHE A 52 -2.15 -4.14 0.43
CA PHE A 52 -3.44 -3.53 0.11
C PHE A 52 -3.70 -2.33 1.03
N GLU A 53 -4.05 -1.20 0.42
CA GLU A 53 -4.55 -0.03 1.12
C GLU A 53 -6.07 -0.11 1.10
N GLU A 54 -6.67 -0.11 2.28
CA GLU A 54 -8.13 -0.05 2.40
C GLU A 54 -8.56 1.35 1.94
N GLU A 55 -9.33 1.42 0.85
CA GLU A 55 -9.81 2.70 0.32
C GLU A 55 -10.69 3.38 1.36
N GLU A 56 -10.49 4.69 1.57
CA GLU A 56 -11.36 5.44 2.45
C GLU A 56 -12.82 5.34 1.96
N PRO A 57 -13.79 5.10 2.87
CA PRO A 57 -15.18 5.04 2.48
C PRO A 57 -15.59 6.39 1.88
N VAL A 58 -15.97 6.37 0.60
CA VAL A 58 -16.46 7.55 -0.09
C VAL A 58 -17.81 7.95 0.50
N ASP A 59 -17.92 9.18 0.99
CA ASP A 59 -19.20 9.77 1.39
C ASP A 59 -20.03 10.08 0.14
N LEU A 60 -20.96 9.18 -0.18
CA LEU A 60 -21.82 9.31 -1.35
C LEU A 60 -22.75 10.53 -1.28
N ASP A 61 -23.13 10.97 -0.08
CA ASP A 61 -24.03 12.12 0.10
C ASP A 61 -23.27 13.43 -0.16
N ALA A 62 -22.01 13.51 0.28
CA ALA A 62 -21.12 14.62 -0.04
C ALA A 62 -20.87 14.71 -1.56
N VAL A 63 -20.54 13.58 -2.19
CA VAL A 63 -20.31 13.52 -3.65
C VAL A 63 -21.58 13.89 -4.44
N ALA A 64 -22.75 13.45 -4.00
CA ALA A 64 -24.02 13.82 -4.63
C ALA A 64 -24.33 15.32 -4.49
N SER A 65 -24.03 15.89 -3.33
CA SER A 65 -24.20 17.33 -3.07
C SER A 65 -23.27 18.18 -3.93
N ASP A 66 -21.99 17.77 -4.03
CA ASP A 66 -21.00 18.43 -4.88
C ASP A 66 -21.39 18.39 -6.36
N LEU A 67 -21.93 17.26 -6.83
CA LEU A 67 -22.41 17.11 -8.20
C LEU A 67 -23.59 18.05 -8.50
N ALA A 68 -24.56 18.14 -7.58
CA ALA A 68 -25.73 19.02 -7.73
C ALA A 68 -25.33 20.51 -7.74
N GLU A 69 -24.36 20.90 -6.90
CA GLU A 69 -23.81 22.25 -6.92
C GLU A 69 -23.10 22.58 -8.24
N LEU A 70 -22.31 21.65 -8.76
CA LEU A 70 -21.60 21.82 -10.04
C LEU A 70 -22.58 21.95 -11.21
N GLU A 71 -23.62 21.12 -11.27
CA GLU A 71 -24.67 21.24 -12.29
C GLU A 71 -25.35 22.62 -12.23
N THR A 72 -25.67 23.10 -11.02
CA THR A 72 -26.29 24.41 -10.84
C THR A 72 -25.39 25.55 -11.32
N LYS A 73 -24.09 25.48 -11.00
CA LYS A 73 -23.09 26.46 -11.45
C LYS A 73 -22.92 26.46 -12.97
N MET A 74 -22.87 25.27 -13.60
CA MET A 74 -22.75 25.13 -15.06
C MET A 74 -23.99 25.59 -15.81
N HIS A 75 -25.19 25.42 -15.24
CA HIS A 75 -26.44 25.87 -15.86
C HIS A 75 -26.70 27.38 -15.68
N SER A 76 -25.96 28.03 -14.78
CA SER A 76 -26.07 29.46 -14.49
C SER A 76 -25.12 30.36 -15.31
N VAL A 77 -24.39 29.80 -16.28
CA VAL A 77 -23.53 30.50 -17.26
C VAL A 77 -24.20 30.46 -18.64
#